data_AF-A0A955KZ03-F1
#
_entry.id   AF-A0A955KZ03-F1
#
_cell.length_a   1.000
_cell.length_b   1.000
_cell.length_c   1.000
_cell.angle_alpha   90.00
_cell.angle_beta   90.00
_cell.angle_gamma   90.00
#
_symmetry.space_group_name_H-M   'P 1'
#
loop_
_entity.id
_entity.type
_entity.pdbx_description
1 polymer ?
#
loop_
_entity_poly.entity_id
_entity_poly.type
_entity_poly.pdbx_seq_one_letter_code
_entity_poly.pdbx_strand_id
1 'polypeptide(L)'
;MHNKFIPGKFFLAIVTVTLVITLLAKASPVQATVGTWSANGSNIYYNDGKVGIGTSSPGWKFQMDQPGSTSSFLINGDGTGTTNRIFQIGNGTGKTLSFLANGNVGISTTNPSWRLQIDTVGSAGNAFLVNGDGTGTTSRLFQVSNGANKSITFLANGKVGIGTLNPPQTLSVNGTVLAKEVLVSTSASYWPDYVFESDYPLLPITELKSYIQGNKHLPGITSANEIAEAGLSLGNMQQKQMEKIEELTLYIIQQQEQI
;
A
#
# COMPACT_ATOMS: atom_id res chain seq x y z
N MET A 1 83.91 63.36 -55.35
CA MET A 1 84.18 62.93 -53.95
C MET A 1 83.03 62.04 -53.52
N HIS A 2 83.36 60.81 -53.09
CA HIS A 2 82.45 59.73 -52.74
C HIS A 2 81.58 60.08 -51.52
N ASN A 3 80.26 59.89 -51.60
CA ASN A 3 79.43 59.70 -50.42
C ASN A 3 79.05 58.21 -50.33
N LYS A 4 79.76 57.52 -49.44
CA LYS A 4 79.57 56.11 -49.10
C LYS A 4 78.23 55.94 -48.38
N PHE A 5 77.38 55.08 -48.92
CA PHE A 5 76.29 54.45 -48.18
C PHE A 5 76.90 53.63 -47.04
N ILE A 6 76.50 53.87 -45.79
CA ILE A 6 76.92 53.07 -44.62
C ILE A 6 75.77 52.11 -44.28
N PRO A 7 75.88 50.81 -44.59
CA PRO A 7 74.88 49.82 -44.19
C PRO A 7 75.20 49.36 -42.78
N GLY A 8 74.40 49.74 -41.78
CA GLY A 8 74.66 49.27 -40.42
C GLY A 8 73.67 49.65 -39.32
N LYS A 9 72.71 50.55 -39.55
CA LYS A 9 71.79 51.01 -38.48
C LYS A 9 70.33 50.60 -38.62
N PHE A 10 69.96 49.83 -39.67
CA PHE A 10 68.58 49.37 -39.86
C PHE A 10 68.28 47.98 -39.28
N PHE A 11 69.29 47.23 -38.82
CA PHE A 11 69.10 45.84 -38.40
C PHE A 11 68.74 45.65 -36.91
N LEU A 12 68.94 46.65 -36.04
CA LEU A 12 68.75 46.44 -34.59
C LEU A 12 67.32 46.75 -34.11
N ALA A 13 66.56 47.61 -34.80
CA ALA A 13 65.17 47.93 -34.44
C ALA A 13 64.17 46.83 -34.86
N ILE A 14 64.48 46.07 -35.92
CA ILE A 14 63.59 45.00 -36.41
C ILE A 14 63.70 43.75 -35.53
N VAL A 15 64.88 43.48 -34.95
CA VAL A 15 65.09 42.29 -34.10
C VAL A 15 64.40 42.44 -32.74
N THR A 16 64.34 43.63 -32.15
CA THR A 16 63.62 43.86 -30.89
C THR A 16 62.10 43.85 -31.05
N VAL A 17 61.57 44.40 -32.14
CA VAL A 17 60.12 44.38 -32.43
C VAL A 17 59.63 42.95 -32.73
N THR A 18 60.42 42.16 -33.47
CA THR A 18 60.07 40.76 -33.76
C THR A 18 60.11 39.91 -32.49
N LEU A 19 61.08 40.12 -31.59
CA LEU A 19 61.18 39.38 -30.32
C LEU A 19 59.99 39.69 -29.39
N VAL A 20 59.55 40.95 -29.31
CA VAL A 20 58.39 41.37 -28.50
C VAL A 20 57.08 40.80 -29.06
N ILE A 21 56.88 40.83 -30.38
CA ILE A 21 55.68 40.24 -31.01
C ILE A 21 55.64 38.71 -30.82
N THR A 22 56.79 38.04 -30.87
CA THR A 22 56.85 36.57 -30.67
C THR A 22 56.63 36.18 -29.20
N LEU A 23 57.00 37.04 -28.23
CA LEU A 23 56.74 36.79 -26.80
C LEU A 23 55.26 36.99 -26.45
N LEU A 24 54.59 37.99 -27.05
CA LEU A 24 53.15 38.22 -26.87
C LEU A 24 52.29 37.12 -27.51
N ALA A 25 52.74 36.49 -28.60
CA ALA A 25 52.04 35.38 -29.24
C ALA A 25 52.23 34.01 -28.54
N LYS A 26 53.19 33.90 -27.61
CA LYS A 26 53.44 32.67 -26.82
C LYS A 26 52.81 32.68 -25.43
N ALA A 27 52.16 33.76 -25.04
CA ALA A 27 51.21 33.69 -23.95
C ALA A 27 50.02 32.86 -24.47
N SER A 28 49.98 31.56 -24.15
CA SER A 28 48.73 30.81 -24.17
C SER A 28 47.68 31.72 -23.51
N PRO A 29 46.46 31.87 -24.06
CA PRO A 29 45.43 32.56 -23.31
C PRO A 29 45.43 31.92 -21.92
N VAL A 30 45.66 32.71 -20.88
CA VAL A 30 45.34 32.27 -19.53
C VAL A 30 43.86 31.99 -19.64
N GLN A 31 43.53 30.72 -19.80
CA GLN A 31 42.18 30.23 -19.73
C GLN A 31 41.84 30.47 -18.27
N ALA A 32 41.35 31.68 -17.97
CA ALA A 32 40.76 31.97 -16.69
C ALA A 32 39.66 30.93 -16.59
N THR A 33 39.89 29.90 -15.79
CA THR A 33 38.86 28.99 -15.35
C THR A 33 37.96 29.87 -14.50
N VAL A 34 37.08 30.65 -15.14
CA VAL A 34 36.02 31.37 -14.46
C VAL A 34 35.26 30.26 -13.78
N GLY A 35 35.33 30.21 -12.45
CA GLY A 35 34.49 29.30 -11.70
C GLY A 35 33.07 29.52 -12.23
N THR A 36 32.46 28.48 -12.76
CA THR A 36 31.19 28.59 -13.48
C THR A 36 30.05 29.07 -12.55
N TRP A 37 30.32 29.08 -11.25
CA TRP A 37 29.52 29.65 -10.18
C TRP A 37 29.74 31.17 -10.06
N SER A 38 28.66 31.93 -10.16
CA SER A 38 28.63 33.37 -9.95
C SER A 38 28.25 33.72 -8.52
N ALA A 39 28.79 34.82 -7.98
CA ALA A 39 28.41 35.35 -6.68
C ALA A 39 27.52 36.60 -6.83
N ASN A 40 26.55 36.79 -5.93
CA ASN A 40 25.78 38.03 -5.78
C ASN A 40 25.49 38.27 -4.29
N GLY A 41 26.21 39.21 -3.69
CA GLY A 41 26.21 39.40 -2.24
C GLY A 41 26.69 38.14 -1.52
N SER A 42 25.93 37.68 -0.54
CA SER A 42 26.21 36.45 0.21
C SER A 42 25.75 35.15 -0.50
N ASN A 43 25.21 35.25 -1.73
CA ASN A 43 24.71 34.10 -2.49
C ASN A 43 25.70 33.66 -3.56
N ILE A 44 25.79 32.35 -3.81
CA ILE A 44 26.52 31.74 -4.92
C ILE A 44 25.50 30.94 -5.76
N TYR A 45 25.53 31.10 -7.09
CA TYR A 45 24.56 30.49 -8.00
C TYR A 45 25.19 30.12 -9.35
N TYR A 46 24.54 29.20 -10.06
CA TYR A 46 24.94 28.73 -11.38
C TYR A 46 23.72 28.81 -12.29
N ASN A 47 23.81 29.61 -13.36
CA ASN A 47 22.64 29.97 -14.17
C ASN A 47 22.52 29.21 -15.50
N ASP A 48 23.52 28.43 -15.90
CA ASP A 48 23.59 27.88 -17.25
C ASP A 48 23.97 26.40 -17.31
N GLY A 49 23.01 25.51 -17.59
CA GLY A 49 23.24 24.06 -17.67
C GLY A 49 22.82 23.31 -16.40
N LYS A 50 23.46 22.17 -16.14
CA LYS A 50 23.15 21.24 -15.05
C LYS A 50 24.29 21.18 -14.04
N VAL A 51 23.98 21.12 -12.75
CA VAL A 51 24.96 21.02 -11.67
C VAL A 51 25.10 19.56 -11.24
N GLY A 52 26.32 19.02 -11.32
CA GLY A 52 26.67 17.68 -10.82
C GLY A 52 27.66 17.78 -9.66
N ILE A 53 27.36 17.14 -8.52
CA ILE A 53 28.30 16.93 -7.41
C ILE A 53 28.69 15.44 -7.44
N GLY A 54 29.95 15.14 -7.81
CA GLY A 54 30.47 13.78 -7.91
C GLY A 54 30.00 12.94 -9.12
N THR A 55 29.33 13.58 -10.08
CA THR A 55 29.14 13.09 -11.47
C THR A 55 29.54 14.16 -12.47
N SER A 56 30.20 13.76 -13.56
CA SER A 56 30.61 14.64 -14.66
C SER A 56 29.56 14.73 -15.78
N SER A 57 28.47 13.97 -15.69
CA SER A 57 27.41 13.93 -16.69
C SER A 57 26.04 13.98 -16.00
N PRO A 58 25.67 15.12 -15.40
CA PRO A 58 24.41 15.22 -14.67
C PRO A 58 23.19 15.04 -15.61
N GLY A 59 22.27 14.16 -15.22
CA GLY A 59 20.99 13.93 -15.87
C GLY A 59 19.95 15.02 -15.60
N TRP A 60 20.09 15.77 -14.49
CA TRP A 60 19.11 16.76 -13.99
C TRP A 60 19.74 18.13 -13.74
N LYS A 61 18.92 19.18 -13.55
CA LYS A 61 19.42 20.54 -13.23
C LYS A 61 20.33 20.57 -11.99
N PHE A 62 20.10 19.67 -11.04
CA PHE A 62 21.00 19.41 -9.91
C PHE A 62 21.03 17.91 -9.63
N GLN A 63 22.22 17.30 -9.62
CA GLN A 63 22.45 15.89 -9.29
C GLN A 63 23.64 15.78 -8.33
N MET A 64 23.55 14.90 -7.34
CA MET A 64 24.67 14.54 -6.47
C MET A 64 24.85 13.02 -6.49
N ASP A 65 25.97 12.56 -7.06
CA ASP A 65 26.37 11.15 -7.11
C ASP A 65 27.67 10.98 -6.33
N GLN A 66 27.81 9.93 -5.52
CA GLN A 66 29.10 9.56 -4.96
C GLN A 66 29.59 8.28 -5.65
N PRO A 67 30.79 8.26 -6.25
CA PRO A 67 31.37 7.01 -6.74
C PRO A 67 31.57 6.03 -5.58
N GLY A 68 30.76 4.96 -5.52
CA GLY A 68 30.95 3.83 -4.60
C GLY A 68 30.23 3.84 -3.25
N SER A 69 29.25 4.72 -2.97
CA SER A 69 28.39 4.59 -1.77
C SER A 69 26.95 5.03 -2.04
N THR A 70 26.01 4.53 -1.24
CA THR A 70 24.70 4.09 -1.74
C THR A 70 23.48 4.92 -1.25
N SER A 71 23.62 6.20 -0.83
CA SER A 71 22.64 7.32 -1.01
C SER A 71 22.98 8.53 -0.12
N SER A 72 22.92 9.78 -0.63
CA SER A 72 23.22 10.97 0.20
C SER A 72 22.25 12.18 0.11
N PHE A 73 21.43 12.40 -0.93
CA PHE A 73 20.23 13.29 -0.97
C PHE A 73 19.57 13.27 -2.39
N LEU A 74 18.23 13.20 -2.53
CA LEU A 74 17.53 12.98 -3.83
C LEU A 74 16.78 14.22 -4.40
N ILE A 75 16.87 14.46 -5.73
CA ILE A 75 16.04 15.36 -6.57
C ILE A 75 15.67 14.65 -7.90
N ASN A 76 14.43 14.77 -8.40
CA ASN A 76 13.89 13.92 -9.48
C ASN A 76 13.35 14.63 -10.74
N GLY A 77 13.27 13.87 -11.84
CA GLY A 77 12.16 13.92 -12.82
C GLY A 77 12.52 13.48 -14.24
N ASP A 78 12.51 12.18 -14.56
CA ASP A 78 12.63 11.70 -15.95
C ASP A 78 11.33 11.84 -16.75
N GLY A 79 11.46 11.89 -18.07
CA GLY A 79 10.32 11.94 -18.98
C GLY A 79 9.52 10.64 -18.99
N THR A 80 8.20 10.76 -19.02
CA THR A 80 7.25 9.77 -19.58
C THR A 80 7.13 8.37 -18.94
N GLY A 81 7.73 8.08 -17.78
CA GLY A 81 7.55 6.79 -17.07
C GLY A 81 6.86 6.89 -15.68
N THR A 82 6.07 5.87 -15.29
CA THR A 82 5.30 5.81 -14.02
C THR A 82 6.13 5.47 -12.77
N THR A 83 7.45 5.27 -12.88
CA THR A 83 8.36 4.80 -11.81
C THR A 83 9.35 5.85 -11.28
N ASN A 84 9.21 7.10 -11.71
CA ASN A 84 10.05 8.24 -11.29
C ASN A 84 10.02 8.48 -9.77
N ARG A 85 11.17 8.67 -9.10
CA ARG A 85 11.24 8.86 -7.63
C ARG A 85 11.45 10.32 -7.22
N ILE A 86 10.42 11.07 -6.82
CA ILE A 86 10.50 12.50 -6.43
C ILE A 86 11.50 12.77 -5.29
N PHE A 87 11.52 11.91 -4.27
CA PHE A 87 12.38 12.04 -3.11
C PHE A 87 12.68 10.66 -2.51
N GLN A 88 13.92 10.42 -2.08
CA GLN A 88 14.34 9.16 -1.48
C GLN A 88 15.37 9.45 -0.40
N ILE A 89 15.18 8.82 0.76
CA ILE A 89 16.16 8.75 1.84
C ILE A 89 16.57 7.28 1.97
N GLY A 90 17.87 7.02 1.92
CA GLY A 90 18.48 5.68 1.97
C GLY A 90 19.84 5.71 2.65
N ASN A 91 20.24 4.63 3.32
CA ASN A 91 21.62 4.40 3.78
C ASN A 91 22.31 3.31 2.94
N GLY A 92 21.80 3.11 1.73
CA GLY A 92 22.49 2.37 0.69
C GLY A 92 22.69 0.87 0.79
N THR A 93 22.38 0.30 1.94
CA THR A 93 22.07 -1.12 2.12
C THR A 93 20.63 -1.33 2.60
N GLY A 94 19.95 -0.25 3.01
CA GLY A 94 18.60 -0.27 3.56
C GLY A 94 17.66 0.69 2.84
N LYS A 95 16.44 0.20 2.57
CA LYS A 95 15.30 0.95 2.07
C LYS A 95 14.75 1.78 3.24
N THR A 96 14.57 3.09 3.11
CA THR A 96 14.03 3.90 4.22
C THR A 96 12.75 4.63 3.82
N LEU A 97 12.80 5.54 2.83
CA LEU A 97 11.62 6.26 2.35
C LEU A 97 11.76 6.63 0.87
N SER A 98 10.69 6.50 0.09
CA SER A 98 10.59 6.89 -1.32
C SER A 98 9.25 7.57 -1.62
N PHE A 99 9.27 8.56 -2.49
CA PHE A 99 8.09 9.20 -3.08
C PHE A 99 8.18 9.02 -4.58
N LEU A 100 7.15 8.48 -5.22
CA LEU A 100 7.08 8.30 -6.66
C LEU A 100 6.31 9.45 -7.33
N ALA A 101 6.55 9.69 -8.61
CA ALA A 101 5.90 10.73 -9.40
C ALA A 101 4.40 10.47 -9.61
N ASN A 102 3.98 9.21 -9.51
CA ASN A 102 2.57 8.84 -9.49
C ASN A 102 1.88 9.14 -8.13
N GLY A 103 2.61 9.71 -7.16
CA GLY A 103 2.10 10.06 -5.83
C GLY A 103 2.19 8.93 -4.80
N ASN A 104 2.70 7.75 -5.16
CA ASN A 104 2.89 6.66 -4.20
C ASN A 104 4.05 6.95 -3.25
N VAL A 105 3.88 6.59 -1.98
CA VAL A 105 4.88 6.74 -0.93
C VAL A 105 5.25 5.37 -0.39
N GLY A 106 6.54 5.06 -0.35
CA GLY A 106 7.09 3.79 0.12
C GLY A 106 8.02 3.97 1.30
N ILE A 107 7.76 3.33 2.44
CA ILE A 107 8.69 3.23 3.58
C ILE A 107 9.27 1.82 3.58
N SER A 108 10.59 1.69 3.65
CA SER A 108 11.29 0.40 3.46
C SER A 108 11.03 -0.28 2.11
N THR A 109 10.53 0.48 1.12
CA THR A 109 10.37 0.04 -0.28
C THR A 109 10.68 1.19 -1.23
N THR A 110 11.22 0.87 -2.40
CA THR A 110 11.57 1.84 -3.46
C THR A 110 10.66 1.73 -4.68
N ASN A 111 9.72 0.79 -4.69
CA ASN A 111 8.76 0.59 -5.75
C ASN A 111 7.37 0.29 -5.15
N PRO A 112 6.78 1.24 -4.39
CA PRO A 112 5.48 1.05 -3.78
C PRO A 112 4.40 0.83 -4.85
N SER A 113 3.68 -0.28 -4.76
CA SER A 113 2.53 -0.59 -5.63
C SER A 113 1.24 0.08 -5.16
N TRP A 114 1.28 0.74 -4.00
CA TRP A 114 0.13 1.34 -3.33
C TRP A 114 0.42 2.80 -2.98
N ARG A 115 -0.64 3.59 -2.74
CA ARG A 115 -0.52 5.01 -2.40
C ARG A 115 0.36 5.25 -1.17
N LEU A 116 0.23 4.41 -0.14
CA LEU A 116 1.19 4.32 0.94
C LEU A 116 1.48 2.85 1.24
N GLN A 117 2.74 2.45 1.06
CA GLN A 117 3.25 1.12 1.40
C GLN A 117 4.36 1.24 2.43
N ILE A 118 4.22 0.56 3.55
CA ILE A 118 5.24 0.45 4.59
C ILE A 118 5.62 -1.02 4.71
N ASP A 119 6.85 -1.34 4.30
CA ASP A 119 7.39 -2.70 4.39
C ASP A 119 8.22 -2.86 5.67
N THR A 120 8.35 -4.11 6.13
CA THR A 120 9.32 -4.41 7.20
C THR A 120 10.74 -4.44 6.63
N VAL A 121 11.73 -4.06 7.43
CA VAL A 121 13.13 -4.25 7.06
C VAL A 121 13.47 -5.74 7.11
N GLY A 122 13.97 -6.32 6.01
CA GLY A 122 14.53 -7.68 6.01
C GLY A 122 13.55 -8.86 5.89
N SER A 123 12.27 -8.66 5.55
CA SER A 123 11.35 -9.78 5.23
C SER A 123 10.27 -9.35 4.24
N ALA A 124 9.82 -10.28 3.38
CA ALA A 124 8.87 -10.07 2.28
C ALA A 124 7.42 -9.80 2.73
N GLY A 125 7.24 -9.08 3.84
CA GLY A 125 5.95 -8.78 4.44
C GLY A 125 5.75 -7.27 4.59
N ASN A 126 4.61 -6.80 4.10
CA ASN A 126 4.17 -5.43 4.25
C ASN A 126 3.66 -5.22 5.68
N ALA A 127 4.15 -4.22 6.40
CA ALA A 127 3.70 -3.91 7.76
C ALA A 127 2.36 -3.16 7.76
N PHE A 128 2.20 -2.23 6.81
CA PHE A 128 1.00 -1.40 6.68
C PHE A 128 0.80 -1.00 5.23
N LEU A 129 -0.45 -1.13 4.77
CA LEU A 129 -0.85 -0.80 3.39
C LEU A 129 -2.10 0.05 3.43
N VAL A 130 -2.06 1.19 2.74
CA VAL A 130 -3.24 1.98 2.39
C VAL A 130 -3.35 1.99 0.87
N ASN A 131 -4.32 1.23 0.35
CA ASN A 131 -4.72 1.35 -1.05
C ASN A 131 -5.80 2.42 -1.15
N GLY A 132 -5.64 3.38 -2.06
CA GLY A 132 -6.58 4.50 -2.16
C GLY A 132 -7.01 4.82 -3.58
N ASP A 133 -7.10 3.84 -4.47
CA ASP A 133 -7.57 4.08 -5.85
C ASP A 133 -8.50 3.01 -6.45
N GLY A 134 -8.83 1.92 -5.75
CA GLY A 134 -9.69 0.89 -6.30
C GLY A 134 -11.16 1.08 -5.95
N THR A 135 -11.99 1.50 -6.91
CA THR A 135 -13.47 1.49 -6.81
C THR A 135 -14.08 0.10 -7.00
N GLY A 136 -13.27 -0.97 -6.89
CA GLY A 136 -13.69 -2.36 -7.07
C GLY A 136 -14.10 -3.02 -5.76
N THR A 137 -15.00 -4.00 -5.83
CA THR A 137 -15.52 -4.75 -4.67
C THR A 137 -14.46 -5.55 -3.90
N THR A 138 -13.26 -5.72 -4.46
CA THR A 138 -12.11 -6.42 -3.87
C THR A 138 -10.95 -5.49 -3.48
N SER A 139 -11.11 -4.17 -3.69
CA SER A 139 -10.09 -3.19 -3.36
C SER A 139 -9.94 -3.04 -1.84
N ARG A 140 -8.70 -3.01 -1.35
CA ARG A 140 -8.37 -3.17 0.08
C ARG A 140 -7.99 -1.83 0.69
N LEU A 141 -8.88 -1.18 1.44
CA LEU A 141 -8.61 0.15 2.02
C LEU A 141 -7.46 0.12 3.03
N PHE A 142 -7.41 -0.94 3.84
CA PHE A 142 -6.38 -1.14 4.85
C PHE A 142 -6.11 -2.63 5.04
N GLN A 143 -4.84 -2.97 5.16
CA GLN A 143 -4.40 -4.32 5.48
C GLN A 143 -3.22 -4.29 6.44
N VAL A 144 -3.29 -5.15 7.45
CA VAL A 144 -2.14 -5.54 8.28
C VAL A 144 -1.76 -6.96 7.91
N SER A 145 -0.51 -7.14 7.50
CA SER A 145 0.09 -8.45 7.22
C SER A 145 1.36 -8.65 8.03
N ASN A 146 1.64 -9.89 8.40
CA ASN A 146 2.96 -10.29 8.88
C ASN A 146 3.47 -11.43 8.00
N GLY A 147 4.22 -11.07 6.94
CA GLY A 147 4.72 -12.03 5.96
C GLY A 147 3.60 -12.78 5.24
N ALA A 148 3.66 -14.13 5.26
CA ALA A 148 2.67 -14.99 4.60
C ALA A 148 1.29 -15.00 5.29
N ASN A 149 1.23 -14.62 6.58
CA ASN A 149 0.01 -14.66 7.36
C ASN A 149 -0.70 -13.30 7.31
N LYS A 150 -1.93 -13.33 6.77
CA LYS A 150 -2.78 -12.16 6.57
C LYS A 150 -3.70 -12.01 7.79
N SER A 151 -3.47 -10.97 8.60
CA SER A 151 -4.18 -10.80 9.87
C SER A 151 -5.58 -10.21 9.67
N ILE A 152 -5.67 -8.98 9.15
CA ILE A 152 -6.95 -8.27 9.00
C ILE A 152 -6.99 -7.53 7.67
N THR A 153 -8.16 -7.58 7.01
CA THR A 153 -8.48 -6.95 5.74
C THR A 153 -9.72 -6.09 5.86
N PHE A 154 -9.67 -4.86 5.36
CA PHE A 154 -10.83 -4.00 5.18
C PHE A 154 -11.00 -3.75 3.69
N LEU A 155 -12.15 -4.15 3.16
CA LEU A 155 -12.49 -3.97 1.76
C LEU A 155 -13.26 -2.67 1.54
N ALA A 156 -13.13 -2.11 0.33
CA ALA A 156 -13.82 -0.89 -0.08
C ALA A 156 -15.35 -1.01 -0.05
N ASN A 157 -15.89 -2.23 -0.13
CA ASN A 157 -17.32 -2.52 0.01
C ASN A 157 -17.78 -2.64 1.47
N GLY A 158 -16.95 -2.28 2.45
CA GLY A 158 -17.28 -2.30 3.87
C GLY A 158 -17.10 -3.65 4.57
N LYS A 159 -16.67 -4.71 3.86
CA LYS A 159 -16.44 -6.02 4.49
C LYS A 159 -15.09 -6.08 5.22
N VAL A 160 -15.09 -6.77 6.36
CA VAL A 160 -13.92 -7.04 7.20
C VAL A 160 -13.62 -8.54 7.21
N GLY A 161 -12.39 -8.91 6.87
CA GLY A 161 -11.90 -10.28 6.94
C GLY A 161 -10.78 -10.42 7.96
N ILE A 162 -10.91 -11.37 8.90
CA ILE A 162 -9.85 -11.78 9.83
C ILE A 162 -9.39 -13.17 9.39
N GLY A 163 -8.12 -13.32 9.01
CA GLY A 163 -7.59 -14.58 8.44
C GLY A 163 -8.13 -14.94 7.04
N THR A 164 -8.84 -14.02 6.37
CA THR A 164 -9.35 -14.19 4.99
C THR A 164 -9.24 -12.89 4.21
N LEU A 165 -9.03 -13.00 2.89
CA LEU A 165 -9.01 -11.86 1.97
C LEU A 165 -10.33 -11.59 1.27
N ASN A 166 -11.19 -12.60 1.21
CA ASN A 166 -12.45 -12.58 0.48
C ASN A 166 -13.58 -12.91 1.46
N PRO A 167 -13.89 -12.01 2.41
CA PRO A 167 -14.95 -12.23 3.38
C PRO A 167 -16.31 -12.40 2.66
N PRO A 168 -16.99 -13.56 2.79
CA PRO A 168 -18.32 -13.74 2.22
C PRO A 168 -19.37 -12.84 2.90
N GLN A 169 -19.22 -12.59 4.21
CA GLN A 169 -20.10 -11.75 5.02
C GLN A 169 -19.43 -10.44 5.44
N THR A 170 -20.20 -9.47 5.96
CA THR A 170 -19.69 -8.16 6.41
C THR A 170 -18.54 -8.29 7.40
N LEU A 171 -18.62 -9.24 8.32
CA LEU A 171 -17.48 -9.69 9.13
C LEU A 171 -17.30 -11.19 8.90
N SER A 172 -16.10 -11.61 8.48
CA SER A 172 -15.75 -13.02 8.33
C SER A 172 -14.46 -13.31 9.08
N VAL A 173 -14.49 -14.29 9.98
CA VAL A 173 -13.34 -14.74 10.76
C VAL A 173 -13.02 -16.18 10.34
N ASN A 174 -11.85 -16.37 9.74
CA ASN A 174 -11.32 -17.70 9.42
C ASN A 174 -10.53 -18.22 10.63
N GLY A 175 -11.24 -18.66 11.66
CA GLY A 175 -10.69 -19.09 12.94
C GLY A 175 -11.70 -18.94 14.08
N THR A 176 -11.23 -19.05 15.30
CA THR A 176 -12.08 -18.99 16.50
C THR A 176 -12.27 -17.55 16.99
N VAL A 177 -13.48 -17.23 17.43
CA VAL A 177 -13.80 -15.97 18.13
C VAL A 177 -14.01 -16.28 19.61
N LEU A 178 -13.19 -15.70 20.48
CA LEU A 178 -13.42 -15.70 21.93
C LEU A 178 -14.13 -14.39 22.31
N ALA A 179 -15.32 -14.51 22.90
CA ALA A 179 -16.12 -13.37 23.35
C ALA A 179 -16.62 -13.62 24.77
N LYS A 180 -16.77 -12.55 25.56
CA LYS A 180 -17.45 -12.63 26.86
C LYS A 180 -18.96 -12.78 26.70
N GLU A 181 -19.51 -12.11 25.68
CA GLU A 181 -20.94 -12.10 25.35
C GLU A 181 -21.11 -11.79 23.86
N VAL A 182 -22.16 -12.35 23.26
CA VAL A 182 -22.59 -12.03 21.89
C VAL A 182 -24.06 -11.66 21.92
N LEU A 183 -24.36 -10.38 21.77
CA LEU A 183 -25.73 -9.90 21.62
C LEU A 183 -26.16 -9.99 20.15
N VAL A 184 -27.06 -10.91 19.85
CA VAL A 184 -27.65 -11.04 18.51
C VAL A 184 -28.94 -10.22 18.47
N SER A 185 -28.93 -9.10 17.75
CA SER A 185 -30.12 -8.27 17.57
C SER A 185 -31.00 -8.88 16.47
N THR A 186 -32.17 -9.36 16.87
CA THR A 186 -33.25 -9.81 15.98
C THR A 186 -34.51 -8.99 16.26
N SER A 187 -35.52 -9.08 15.39
CA SER A 187 -36.84 -8.46 15.62
C SER A 187 -37.54 -9.09 16.83
N ALA A 188 -38.45 -8.35 17.49
CA ALA A 188 -39.31 -8.95 18.52
C ALA A 188 -40.24 -10.03 17.94
N SER A 189 -40.68 -9.85 16.68
CA SER A 189 -41.48 -10.84 15.94
C SER A 189 -40.71 -12.13 15.58
N TYR A 190 -39.47 -12.24 16.03
CA TYR A 190 -38.58 -13.38 15.79
C TYR A 190 -38.61 -14.39 16.95
N TRP A 191 -39.32 -14.11 18.06
CA TRP A 191 -39.51 -15.07 19.14
C TRP A 191 -40.79 -15.88 18.93
N PRO A 192 -40.79 -17.18 19.28
CA PRO A 192 -41.85 -18.10 18.86
C PRO A 192 -43.12 -18.06 19.70
N ASP A 193 -43.39 -17.01 20.48
CA ASP A 193 -44.58 -16.85 21.33
C ASP A 193 -45.91 -17.18 20.62
N TYR A 194 -45.95 -17.05 19.28
CA TYR A 194 -47.07 -17.46 18.43
C TYR A 194 -47.45 -18.96 18.56
N VAL A 195 -46.56 -19.82 19.06
CA VAL A 195 -46.82 -21.24 19.32
C VAL A 195 -47.95 -21.41 20.33
N PHE A 196 -48.15 -20.44 21.22
CA PHE A 196 -49.20 -20.47 22.24
C PHE A 196 -50.52 -19.85 21.79
N GLU A 197 -50.61 -19.35 20.56
CA GLU A 197 -51.87 -18.83 20.02
C GLU A 197 -52.86 -19.98 19.76
N SER A 198 -54.15 -19.72 19.96
CA SER A 198 -55.20 -20.76 19.91
C SER A 198 -55.37 -21.44 18.54
N ASP A 199 -54.93 -20.77 17.47
CA ASP A 199 -54.96 -21.25 16.09
C ASP A 199 -53.61 -21.78 15.60
N TYR A 200 -52.62 -21.93 16.50
CA TYR A 200 -51.33 -22.50 16.16
C TYR A 200 -51.48 -23.94 15.66
N PRO A 201 -51.01 -24.27 14.44
CA PRO A 201 -51.20 -25.58 13.83
C PRO A 201 -50.21 -26.62 14.39
N LEU A 202 -50.35 -26.96 15.67
CA LEU A 202 -49.52 -27.98 16.32
C LEU A 202 -49.68 -29.33 15.61
N LEU A 203 -48.57 -29.87 15.11
CA LEU A 203 -48.57 -31.12 14.36
C LEU A 203 -49.08 -32.28 15.23
N PRO A 204 -50.04 -33.11 14.80
CA PRO A 204 -50.47 -34.26 15.60
C PRO A 204 -49.30 -35.22 15.90
N ILE A 205 -49.26 -35.79 17.11
CA ILE A 205 -48.12 -36.63 17.56
C ILE A 205 -47.84 -37.82 16.64
N THR A 206 -48.87 -38.36 15.98
CA THR A 206 -48.78 -39.43 14.99
C THR A 206 -48.08 -38.97 13.71
N GLU A 207 -48.41 -37.78 13.21
CA GLU A 207 -47.78 -37.18 12.04
C GLU A 207 -46.33 -36.77 12.34
N LEU A 208 -46.08 -36.19 13.52
CA LEU A 208 -44.73 -35.85 13.98
C LEU A 208 -43.84 -37.10 14.03
N LYS A 209 -44.36 -38.22 14.56
CA LYS A 209 -43.65 -39.51 14.56
C LYS A 209 -43.30 -39.96 13.15
N SER A 210 -44.26 -39.92 12.22
CA SER A 210 -44.02 -40.28 10.81
C SER A 210 -42.96 -39.37 10.17
N TYR A 211 -43.01 -38.06 10.43
CA TYR A 211 -42.03 -37.11 9.93
C TYR A 211 -40.61 -37.43 10.40
N ILE A 212 -40.42 -37.64 11.72
CA ILE A 212 -39.11 -37.93 12.30
C ILE A 212 -38.55 -39.26 11.76
N GLN A 213 -39.40 -40.27 11.59
CA GLN A 213 -38.99 -41.57 11.04
C GLN A 213 -38.48 -41.44 9.60
N GLY A 214 -39.11 -40.60 8.78
CA GLY A 214 -38.72 -40.34 7.40
C GLY A 214 -37.51 -39.41 7.24
N ASN A 215 -37.48 -38.31 7.99
CA ASN A 215 -36.53 -37.20 7.76
C ASN A 215 -35.32 -37.22 8.70
N LYS A 216 -35.36 -37.96 9.82
CA LYS A 216 -34.29 -38.02 10.83
C LYS A 216 -33.93 -36.68 11.50
N HIS A 217 -34.80 -35.68 11.39
CA HIS A 217 -34.75 -34.42 12.13
C HIS A 217 -36.16 -33.92 12.42
N LEU A 218 -36.28 -32.89 13.27
CA LEU A 218 -37.57 -32.27 13.59
C LEU A 218 -38.06 -31.36 12.44
N PRO A 219 -39.38 -31.19 12.27
CA PRO A 219 -39.94 -30.20 11.36
C PRO A 219 -39.36 -28.80 11.64
N GLY A 220 -39.06 -28.07 10.57
CA GLY A 220 -38.50 -26.71 10.65
C GLY A 220 -37.01 -26.63 11.03
N ILE A 221 -36.41 -27.68 11.59
CA ILE A 221 -34.97 -27.71 11.90
C ILE A 221 -34.17 -28.05 10.66
N THR A 222 -33.15 -27.22 10.36
CA THR A 222 -32.24 -27.43 9.24
C THR A 222 -31.46 -28.73 9.43
N SER A 223 -31.34 -29.52 8.35
CA SER A 223 -30.66 -30.82 8.41
C SER A 223 -29.15 -30.67 8.63
N ALA A 224 -28.51 -31.73 9.13
CA ALA A 224 -27.06 -31.74 9.35
C ALA A 224 -26.26 -31.51 8.04
N ASN A 225 -26.75 -32.02 6.91
CA ASN A 225 -26.10 -31.86 5.61
C ASN A 225 -26.15 -30.39 5.15
N GLU A 226 -27.30 -29.74 5.27
CA GLU A 226 -27.43 -28.32 4.93
C GLU A 226 -26.55 -27.43 5.83
N ILE A 227 -26.45 -27.74 7.13
CA ILE A 227 -25.56 -27.01 8.05
C ILE A 227 -24.09 -27.20 7.67
N ALA A 228 -23.69 -28.40 7.24
CA ALA A 228 -22.32 -28.68 6.82
C ALA A 228 -21.91 -27.88 5.57
N GLU A 229 -22.86 -27.60 4.67
CA GLU A 229 -22.61 -26.86 3.43
C GLU A 229 -22.71 -25.33 3.60
N ALA A 230 -23.77 -24.85 4.26
CA ALA A 230 -24.09 -23.43 4.33
C ALA A 230 -23.67 -22.75 5.65
N GLY A 231 -23.28 -23.54 6.66
CA GLY A 231 -23.02 -23.08 8.01
C GLY A 231 -24.28 -22.94 8.87
N LEU A 232 -24.08 -22.71 10.16
CA LEU A 232 -25.16 -22.57 11.14
C LEU A 232 -25.47 -21.12 11.44
N SER A 233 -26.71 -20.69 11.22
CA SER A 233 -27.19 -19.39 11.70
C SER A 233 -27.57 -19.48 13.18
N LEU A 234 -26.73 -18.93 14.06
CA LEU A 234 -26.94 -19.00 15.51
C LEU A 234 -28.27 -18.38 15.96
N GLY A 235 -28.63 -17.20 15.45
CA GLY A 235 -29.89 -16.54 15.81
C GLY A 235 -31.13 -17.32 15.36
N ASN A 236 -31.13 -17.82 14.12
CA ASN A 236 -32.25 -18.62 13.61
C ASN A 236 -32.36 -19.97 14.31
N MET A 237 -31.23 -20.64 14.59
CA MET A 237 -31.23 -21.90 15.31
C MET A 237 -31.71 -21.73 16.76
N GLN A 238 -31.29 -20.67 17.45
CA GLN A 238 -31.77 -20.36 18.80
C GLN A 238 -33.29 -20.14 18.83
N GLN A 239 -33.82 -19.39 17.86
CA GLN A 239 -35.26 -19.21 17.71
C GLN A 239 -35.98 -20.55 17.52
N LYS A 240 -35.52 -21.35 16.54
CA LYS A 240 -36.15 -22.64 16.23
C LYS A 240 -36.09 -23.61 17.41
N GLN A 241 -34.99 -23.61 18.17
CA GLN A 241 -34.89 -24.40 19.39
C GLN A 241 -35.93 -23.96 20.43
N MET A 242 -36.15 -22.66 20.59
CA MET A 242 -37.21 -22.15 21.47
C MET A 242 -38.59 -22.59 20.97
N GLU A 243 -38.86 -22.51 19.67
CA GLU A 243 -40.13 -22.96 19.08
C GLU A 243 -40.40 -24.43 19.39
N LYS A 244 -39.39 -25.31 19.24
CA LYS A 244 -39.53 -26.72 19.58
C LYS A 244 -39.72 -26.96 21.09
N ILE A 245 -39.17 -26.11 21.96
CA ILE A 245 -39.40 -26.18 23.41
C ILE A 245 -40.85 -25.82 23.75
N GLU A 246 -41.42 -24.83 23.08
CA GLU A 246 -42.81 -24.41 23.27
C GLU A 246 -43.80 -25.46 22.73
N GLU A 247 -43.54 -26.03 21.54
CA GLU A 247 -44.31 -27.16 21.01
C GLU A 247 -44.25 -28.38 21.95
N LEU A 248 -43.05 -28.72 22.45
CA LEU A 248 -42.87 -29.80 23.42
C LEU A 248 -43.71 -29.55 24.68
N THR A 249 -43.78 -28.31 25.13
CA THR A 249 -44.60 -27.91 26.28
C THR A 249 -46.08 -28.20 26.02
N LEU A 250 -46.60 -27.86 24.83
CA LEU A 250 -47.97 -28.17 24.44
C LEU A 250 -48.25 -29.68 24.40
N TYR A 251 -47.33 -30.48 23.85
CA TYR A 251 -47.48 -31.93 23.84
C TYR A 251 -47.51 -32.53 25.25
N ILE A 252 -46.71 -32.00 26.18
CA ILE A 252 -46.71 -32.45 27.58
C ILE A 252 -48.05 -32.13 28.25
N ILE A 253 -48.59 -30.92 28.02
CA ILE A 253 -49.92 -30.53 28.53
C ILE A 253 -50.99 -31.49 27.98
N GLN A 254 -51.01 -31.73 26.67
CA GLN A 254 -51.94 -32.67 26.03
C GLN A 254 -51.80 -34.09 26.57
N GLN A 255 -50.58 -34.55 26.82
CA GLN A 255 -50.34 -35.87 27.42
C GLN A 255 -50.91 -35.94 28.84
N GLN A 256 -50.71 -34.90 29.66
CA GLN A 256 -51.20 -34.85 31.03
C GLN A 256 -52.74 -34.80 31.11
N GLU A 257 -53.40 -34.21 30.11
CA GLU A 257 -54.86 -34.22 29.98
C GLU A 257 -55.43 -35.59 29.57
N GLN A 258 -54.59 -36.47 29.02
CA GLN A 258 -54.98 -37.83 28.60
C GLN A 258 -54.76 -38.90 29.68
N ILE A 259 -54.10 -38.56 30.80
CA ILE A 259 -53.80 -39.45 31.94
C ILE A 259 -54.75 -39.15 33.09
#